data_AF-A0A7N9AQZ2-F1
#
_entry.id   AF-A0A7N9AQZ2-F1
#
_cell.length_a   1.000
_cell.length_b   1.000
_cell.length_c   1.000
_cell.angle_alpha   90.00
_cell.angle_beta   90.00
_cell.angle_gamma   90.00
#
_symmetry.space_group_name_H-M   'P 1'
#
loop_
_entity.id
_entity.type
_entity.pdbx_description
1 polymer ?
#
loop_
_entity_poly.entity_id
_entity_poly.type
_entity_poly.pdbx_seq_one_letter_code
_entity_poly.pdbx_strand_id
1 'polypeptide(L)'
;MIETLRQNLTISLPISRVRLIMKSSPDVSSINQDALFLTTKATELFVQHLALSSFNNGSGRETNTLSYSDLANAAEETEIFHFLTDILPKKILARDYLETLEQMQEEDADY
;
A
#
# COMPACT_ATOMS: atom_id res chain seq x y z
N MET A 1 -15.15 -10.24 -25.37
CA MET A 1 -13.93 -9.50 -25.75
C MET A 1 -14.14 -7.98 -25.71
N ILE A 2 -15.18 -7.44 -26.37
CA ILE A 2 -15.49 -5.99 -26.34
C ILE A 2 -15.95 -5.49 -24.95
N GLU A 3 -16.70 -6.28 -24.18
CA GLU A 3 -17.09 -5.91 -22.81
C GLU A 3 -15.91 -5.83 -21.84
N THR A 4 -14.95 -6.75 -21.93
CA THR A 4 -13.72 -6.73 -21.14
C THR A 4 -12.87 -5.49 -21.44
N LEU A 5 -12.80 -5.08 -22.71
CA LEU A 5 -12.15 -3.84 -23.13
C LEU A 5 -12.90 -2.59 -22.63
N ARG A 6 -14.24 -2.61 -22.61
CA ARG A 6 -15.06 -1.53 -22.06
C ARG A 6 -14.90 -1.36 -20.55
N GLN A 7 -14.82 -2.46 -19.80
CA GLN A 7 -14.55 -2.45 -18.36
C GLN A 7 -13.18 -1.80 -18.04
N ASN A 8 -12.18 -1.98 -18.91
CA ASN A 8 -10.87 -1.34 -18.74
C ASN A 8 -10.89 0.18 -18.98
N LEU A 9 -11.88 0.72 -19.69
CA LEU A 9 -12.01 2.16 -19.97
C LEU A 9 -12.87 2.91 -18.93
N THR A 10 -13.67 2.21 -18.14
CA THR A 10 -14.55 2.84 -17.13
C THR A 10 -13.81 3.10 -15.84
N ILE A 11 -13.47 4.36 -15.57
CA ILE A 11 -12.91 4.80 -14.27
C ILE A 11 -14.02 4.76 -13.20
N SER A 12 -13.73 4.13 -12.07
CA SER A 12 -14.54 4.09 -10.85
C SER A 12 -14.10 5.13 -9.81
N LEU A 13 -12.81 5.49 -9.78
CA LEU A 13 -12.30 6.52 -8.87
C LEU A 13 -12.69 7.94 -9.33
N PRO A 14 -13.09 8.83 -8.43
CA PRO A 14 -13.45 10.19 -8.79
C PRO A 14 -12.22 10.98 -9.28
N ILE A 15 -12.19 11.25 -10.59
CA ILE A 15 -11.09 11.98 -11.28
C ILE A 15 -10.72 13.29 -10.57
N SER A 16 -11.71 14.02 -10.04
CA SER A 16 -11.47 15.28 -9.32
C SER A 16 -10.66 15.09 -8.04
N ARG A 17 -10.81 13.96 -7.34
CA ARG A 17 -10.04 13.64 -6.13
C ARG A 17 -8.62 13.22 -6.48
N VAL A 18 -8.45 12.40 -7.52
CA VAL A 18 -7.11 12.05 -8.02
C VAL A 18 -6.35 13.31 -8.43
N ARG A 19 -7.00 14.23 -9.16
CA ARG A 19 -6.39 15.52 -9.51
C ARG A 19 -5.98 16.33 -8.29
N LEU A 20 -6.82 16.38 -7.26
CA LEU A 20 -6.54 17.12 -6.03
C LEU A 20 -5.30 16.54 -5.31
N ILE A 21 -5.22 15.22 -5.20
CA ILE A 21 -4.07 14.52 -4.59
C ILE A 21 -2.80 14.74 -5.42
N MET A 22 -2.87 14.61 -6.75
CA MET A 22 -1.70 14.90 -7.60
C MET A 22 -1.19 16.33 -7.42
N LYS A 23 -2.09 17.31 -7.23
CA LYS A 23 -1.75 18.72 -6.99
C LYS A 23 -1.30 19.03 -5.55
N SER A 24 -1.40 18.10 -4.61
CA SER A 24 -0.86 18.32 -3.26
C SER A 24 0.66 18.20 -3.22
N SER A 25 1.27 17.65 -4.27
CA SER A 25 2.73 17.66 -4.43
C SER A 25 3.20 19.07 -4.80
N PRO A 26 4.19 19.64 -4.09
CA PRO A 26 4.68 21.00 -4.32
C PRO A 26 5.26 21.21 -5.73
N ASP A 27 5.73 20.13 -6.38
CA ASP A 27 6.36 20.19 -7.70
C ASP A 27 5.37 20.09 -8.87
N VAL A 28 4.07 19.92 -8.59
CA VAL A 28 3.03 19.72 -9.63
C VAL A 28 2.24 21.00 -9.88
N SER A 29 2.66 21.76 -10.90
CA SER A 29 1.98 23.01 -11.29
C SER A 29 0.75 22.79 -12.18
N SER A 30 0.84 21.89 -13.16
CA SER A 30 -0.24 21.56 -14.09
C SER A 30 -0.27 20.07 -14.41
N ILE A 31 -1.45 19.56 -14.77
CA ILE A 31 -1.68 18.13 -15.03
C ILE A 31 -2.45 17.99 -16.34
N ASN A 32 -1.82 17.33 -17.32
CA ASN A 32 -2.43 16.86 -18.56
C ASN A 32 -3.63 15.93 -18.27
N GLN A 33 -4.71 16.03 -19.05
CA GLN A 33 -5.88 15.15 -18.97
C GLN A 33 -5.55 13.66 -19.19
N ASP A 34 -4.66 13.32 -20.11
CA ASP A 34 -4.25 11.93 -20.38
C ASP A 34 -3.44 11.35 -19.21
N ALA A 35 -2.52 12.15 -18.66
CA ALA A 35 -1.77 11.76 -17.46
C ALA A 35 -2.72 11.53 -16.29
N LEU A 36 -3.71 12.41 -16.08
CA LEU A 36 -4.71 12.23 -15.04
C LEU A 36 -5.55 10.97 -15.24
N PHE A 37 -5.98 10.69 -16.47
CA PHE A 37 -6.74 9.47 -16.78
C PHE A 37 -5.90 8.21 -16.49
N LEU A 38 -4.65 8.20 -16.96
CA LEU A 38 -3.72 7.08 -16.77
C LEU A 38 -3.40 6.87 -15.28
N THR A 39 -3.08 7.93 -14.54
CA THR A 39 -2.84 7.84 -13.09
C THR A 39 -4.08 7.33 -12.37
N THR A 40 -5.28 7.81 -12.73
CA THR A 40 -6.52 7.33 -12.11
C THR A 40 -6.70 5.83 -12.32
N LYS A 41 -6.43 5.33 -13.54
CA LYS A 41 -6.47 3.90 -13.84
C LYS A 41 -5.38 3.09 -13.16
N ALA A 42 -4.16 3.62 -13.11
CA ALA A 42 -3.07 2.99 -12.39
C ALA A 42 -3.38 2.87 -10.89
N THR A 43 -4.00 3.88 -10.27
CA THR A 43 -4.41 3.84 -8.85
C THR A 43 -5.46 2.75 -8.60
N GLU A 44 -6.44 2.57 -9.49
CA GLU A 44 -7.43 1.49 -9.38
C GLU A 44 -6.78 0.11 -9.42
N LEU A 45 -5.89 -0.10 -10.41
CA LEU A 45 -5.17 -1.36 -10.57
C LEU A 45 -4.22 -1.61 -9.41
N PHE A 46 -3.58 -0.55 -8.90
CA PHE A 46 -2.71 -0.63 -7.74
C PHE A 46 -3.46 -1.09 -6.49
N VAL A 47 -4.64 -0.54 -6.19
CA VAL A 47 -5.44 -0.96 -5.04
C VAL A 47 -5.85 -2.44 -5.15
N GLN A 48 -6.27 -2.87 -6.35
CA GLN A 48 -6.61 -4.28 -6.60
C GLN A 48 -5.39 -5.18 -6.43
N HIS A 49 -4.24 -4.78 -6.97
CA HIS A 49 -3.00 -5.52 -6.88
C HIS A 49 -2.52 -5.64 -5.43
N LEU A 50 -2.52 -4.54 -4.66
CA LEU A 50 -2.16 -4.55 -3.25
C LEU A 50 -3.06 -5.49 -2.45
N ALA A 51 -4.39 -5.40 -2.63
CA ALA A 51 -5.34 -6.26 -1.92
C ALA A 51 -5.13 -7.74 -2.26
N LEU A 52 -4.97 -8.08 -3.54
CA LEU A 52 -4.80 -9.47 -3.98
C LEU A 52 -3.45 -10.04 -3.56
N SER A 53 -2.36 -9.28 -3.68
CA SER A 53 -1.02 -9.70 -3.25
C SER A 53 -0.98 -9.92 -1.73
N SER A 54 -1.55 -9.00 -0.96
CA SER A 54 -1.62 -9.14 0.51
C SER A 54 -2.48 -10.33 0.91
N PHE A 55 -3.60 -10.57 0.24
CA PHE A 55 -4.48 -11.72 0.50
C PHE A 55 -3.80 -13.06 0.17
N ASN A 56 -3.04 -13.13 -0.93
CA ASN A 56 -2.40 -14.36 -1.37
C ASN A 56 -1.12 -14.70 -0.59
N ASN A 57 -0.37 -13.69 -0.18
CA ASN A 57 0.91 -13.87 0.52
C ASN A 57 0.73 -13.91 2.05
N GLY A 58 -0.37 -13.37 2.56
CA GLY A 58 -0.76 -13.46 3.97
C GLY A 58 -1.61 -14.70 4.27
N SER A 59 -2.28 -14.67 5.42
CA SER A 59 -3.18 -15.75 5.90
C SER A 59 -4.57 -15.73 5.24
N GLY A 60 -4.74 -14.90 4.21
CA GLY A 60 -6.03 -14.62 3.60
C GLY A 60 -6.61 -15.83 2.87
N ARG A 61 -5.76 -16.69 2.28
CA ARG A 61 -6.22 -17.90 1.59
C ARG A 61 -6.85 -18.91 2.53
N GLU A 62 -6.33 -19.05 3.74
CA GLU A 62 -6.83 -19.97 4.75
C GLU A 62 -8.05 -19.41 5.47
N THR A 63 -8.00 -18.12 5.82
CA THR A 63 -9.04 -17.46 6.61
C THR A 63 -10.20 -16.92 5.77
N ASN A 64 -10.00 -16.82 4.44
CA ASN A 64 -10.88 -16.15 3.49
C ASN A 64 -11.21 -14.69 3.89
N THR A 65 -10.27 -14.03 4.57
CA THR A 65 -10.38 -12.63 5.00
C THR A 65 -9.08 -11.87 4.72
N LEU A 66 -9.16 -10.57 4.46
CA LEU A 66 -7.97 -9.72 4.35
C LEU A 66 -7.88 -8.84 5.59
N SER A 67 -6.82 -9.01 6.37
CA SER A 67 -6.57 -8.26 7.61
C SER A 67 -5.56 -7.13 7.38
N TYR A 68 -5.49 -6.19 8.35
CA TYR A 68 -4.46 -5.15 8.33
C TYR A 68 -3.04 -5.74 8.42
N SER A 69 -2.85 -6.81 9.20
CA SER A 69 -1.55 -7.49 9.31
C SER A 69 -1.07 -8.03 7.97
N ASP A 70 -1.97 -8.56 7.14
CA ASP A 70 -1.58 -9.05 5.81
C ASP A 70 -1.09 -7.89 4.91
N LEU A 71 -1.73 -6.71 5.00
CA LEU A 71 -1.31 -5.50 4.28
C LEU A 71 0.03 -4.97 4.77
N ALA A 72 0.24 -4.93 6.09
CA ALA A 72 1.50 -4.46 6.70
C ALA A 72 2.66 -5.41 6.36
N ASN A 73 2.43 -6.72 6.39
CA ASN A 73 3.43 -7.71 5.99
C ASN A 73 3.79 -7.57 4.51
N ALA A 74 2.78 -7.42 3.64
CA ALA A 74 3.04 -7.22 2.21
C ALA A 74 3.86 -5.95 1.94
N ALA A 75 3.61 -4.86 2.68
CA ALA A 75 4.38 -3.62 2.57
C ALA A 75 5.86 -3.79 2.97
N GLU A 76 6.17 -4.65 3.94
CA GLU A 76 7.53 -4.88 4.43
C GLU A 76 8.29 -5.97 3.66
N GLU A 77 7.59 -7.00 3.19
CA GLU A 77 8.22 -8.19 2.60
C GLU A 77 8.30 -8.13 1.07
N THR A 78 7.51 -7.26 0.44
CA THR A 78 7.46 -7.12 -1.01
C THR A 78 8.12 -5.81 -1.45
N GLU A 79 9.25 -5.90 -2.16
CA GLU A 79 10.05 -4.74 -2.58
C GLU A 79 9.22 -3.63 -3.26
N ILE A 80 8.32 -4.00 -4.16
CA ILE A 80 7.47 -3.06 -4.89
C ILE A 80 6.49 -2.28 -3.99
N PHE A 81 6.26 -2.75 -2.76
CA PHE A 81 5.40 -2.12 -1.77
C PHE A 81 6.16 -1.44 -0.63
N HIS A 82 7.50 -1.45 -0.63
CA HIS A 82 8.30 -0.84 0.43
C HIS A 82 8.01 0.66 0.63
N PHE A 83 7.53 1.37 -0.40
CA PHE A 83 7.11 2.77 -0.24
C PHE A 83 5.90 2.96 0.68
N LEU A 84 5.22 1.88 1.08
CA LEU A 84 4.08 1.88 1.99
C LEU A 84 4.47 1.58 3.44
N THR A 85 5.72 1.23 3.77
CA THR A 85 6.12 0.81 5.14
C THR A 85 5.79 1.87 6.19
N ASP A 86 5.99 3.14 5.87
CA ASP A 86 5.69 4.26 6.76
C ASP A 86 4.18 4.54 6.89
N ILE A 87 3.38 4.07 5.93
CA ILE A 87 1.93 4.28 5.86
C ILE A 87 1.17 3.09 6.46
N LEU A 88 1.72 1.88 6.31
CA LEU A 88 1.17 0.60 6.77
C LEU A 88 2.17 -0.09 7.72
N PRO A 89 2.55 0.54 8.84
CA PRO A 89 3.52 -0.06 9.74
C PRO A 89 2.96 -1.33 10.40
N LYS A 90 3.83 -2.32 10.64
CA LYS A 90 3.52 -3.41 11.56
C LYS A 90 3.29 -2.85 12.96
N LYS A 91 2.21 -3.29 13.60
CA LYS A 91 1.88 -2.87 14.95
C LYS A 91 2.66 -3.74 15.94
N ILE A 92 3.39 -3.10 16.84
CA ILE A 92 4.04 -3.72 17.99
C ILE A 92 3.39 -3.20 19.27
N LEU A 93 3.24 -4.06 20.28
CA LEU A 93 2.79 -3.60 21.59
C LEU A 93 3.93 -2.85 22.29
N ALA A 94 3.60 -1.78 23.01
CA ALA A 94 4.60 -0.98 23.71
C ALA A 94 5.46 -1.83 24.67
N ARG A 95 4.85 -2.81 25.35
CA ARG A 95 5.58 -3.74 26.22
C ARG A 95 6.64 -4.56 25.45
N ASP A 96 6.27 -5.11 24.29
CA ASP A 96 7.14 -5.97 23.49
C ASP A 96 8.29 -5.11 22.90
N TYR A 97 7.99 -3.86 22.54
CA TYR A 97 8.99 -2.90 22.08
C TYR A 97 9.99 -2.52 23.18
N LEU A 98 9.51 -2.26 24.40
CA LEU A 98 10.38 -1.95 25.54
C LEU A 98 11.28 -3.12 25.91
N GLU A 99 10.75 -4.34 25.94
CA GLU A 99 11.54 -5.57 26.16
C GLU A 99 12.63 -5.73 25.08
N THR A 100 12.31 -5.45 23.81
CA THR A 100 13.29 -5.49 22.72
C THR A 100 14.41 -4.46 22.94
N LEU A 101 14.08 -3.25 23.40
CA LEU A 101 15.07 -2.21 23.68
C LEU A 101 15.98 -2.56 24.87
N GLU A 102 15.44 -3.18 25.92
CA GLU A 102 16.22 -3.64 27.07
C GLU A 102 17.21 -4.74 26.66
N GLN A 103 16.78 -5.70 25.85
CA GLN A 103 17.65 -6.77 25.33
C GLN A 103 18.79 -6.21 24.48
N MET A 104 18.51 -5.25 23.59
CA MET A 104 19.56 -4.61 22.78
C MET A 104 20.60 -3.87 23.64
N GLN A 105 20.18 -3.24 24.75
CA GLN A 105 21.10 -2.57 25.66
C GLN A 105 21.98 -3.54 26.46
N GLU A 106 21.44 -4.71 26.84
CA GLU A 106 22.21 -5.77 27.50
C GLU A 106 23.24 -6.38 26.56
N GLU A 107 22.87 -6.65 25.30
CA GLU A 107 23.78 -7.17 24.27
C GLU A 107 24.94 -6.19 23.97
N ASP A 108 24.67 -4.88 23.92
CA ASP A 108 25.68 -3.84 23.72
C ASP A 108 26.58 -3.65 24.96
N ALA A 109 26.12 -4.01 26.17
CA ALA A 109 26.88 -3.88 27.41
C ALA A 109 27.85 -5.06 27.66
N ASP A 110 27.61 -6.18 26.99
CA ASP A 110 28.44 -7.40 27.05
C ASP A 110 29.60 -7.40 26.03
N TYR A 111 29.81 -6.29 25.30
CA TYR A 111 30.89 -6.09 24.32
C TYR A 111 31.89 -5.01 24.75
#